data_AF-A0A6V8P5I2-F1
#
_entry.id   AF-A0A6V8P5I2-F1
#
_cell.length_a   1.000
_cell.length_b   1.000
_cell.length_c   1.000
_cell.angle_alpha   90.00
_cell.angle_beta   90.00
_cell.angle_gamma   90.00
#
_symmetry.space_group_name_H-M   'P 1'
#
loop_
_entity.id
_entity.type
_entity.pdbx_description
1 polymer ?
#
loop_
_entity_poly.entity_id
_entity_poly.type
_entity_poly.pdbx_seq_one_letter_code
_entity_poly.pdbx_strand_id
1 'polypeptide(L)' 'KRRRQFIFSTHNANIPVLGDAELITGLRALGEAEEGHGEIPVEWMGSIDDKNVRLNVEEILEGGREAFEIRRAKYGF' A
#
# COMPACT_ATOMS: atom_id res chain seq x y z
N LYS A 1 6.77 18.24 -17.85
CA LYS A 1 6.20 17.81 -16.55
C LYS A 1 6.38 16.29 -16.35
N ARG A 2 7.61 15.80 -16.07
CA ARG A 2 7.89 14.36 -15.84
C ARG A 2 8.82 14.09 -14.64
N ARG A 3 9.02 15.09 -13.77
CA ARG A 3 9.88 15.01 -12.58
C ARG A 3 9.12 15.21 -11.25
N ARG A 4 7.80 15.36 -11.31
CA ARG A 4 7.02 15.57 -10.09
C ARG A 4 6.64 14.20 -9.55
N GLN A 5 7.15 13.89 -8.37
CA GLN A 5 6.66 12.77 -7.56
C GLN A 5 5.61 13.27 -6.58
N PHE A 6 4.64 12.42 -6.32
CA PHE A 6 3.72 12.56 -5.19
C PHE A 6 4.01 11.40 -4.24
N ILE A 7 4.16 11.73 -2.96
CA ILE A 7 4.40 10.75 -1.90
C ILE A 7 3.28 10.94 -0.90
N PHE A 8 2.61 9.84 -0.55
CA PHE A 8 1.50 9.83 0.39
C PHE A 8 1.80 8.85 1.52
N SER A 9 1.38 9.18 2.74
CA SER A 9 1.29 8.26 3.86
C SER A 9 -0.19 8.18 4.25
N THR A 10 -0.75 6.97 4.27
CA THR A 10 -2.20 6.77 4.41
C THR A 10 -2.51 5.39 5.00
N HIS A 11 -3.59 5.31 5.78
CA HIS A 11 -4.22 4.06 6.20
C HIS A 11 -5.43 3.70 5.32
N ASN A 12 -5.86 4.58 4.41
CA ASN A 12 -7.01 4.39 3.53
C ASN A 12 -6.58 3.72 2.23
N ALA A 13 -7.04 2.49 2.00
CA ALA A 13 -6.68 1.68 0.83
C ALA A 13 -7.10 2.29 -0.51
N ASN A 14 -8.13 3.14 -0.54
CA ASN A 14 -8.61 3.74 -1.78
C ASN A 14 -7.54 4.62 -2.45
N ILE A 15 -6.64 5.23 -1.65
CA ILE A 15 -5.59 6.09 -2.19
C ILE A 15 -4.60 5.28 -3.04
N PRO A 16 -3.89 4.26 -2.53
CA PRO A 16 -2.95 3.50 -3.34
C PRO A 16 -3.64 2.61 -4.38
N VAL A 17 -4.82 2.05 -4.07
CA VAL A 17 -5.48 1.06 -4.94
C VAL A 17 -6.23 1.73 -6.10
N LEU A 18 -7.10 2.71 -5.84
CA LEU A 18 -7.85 3.39 -6.90
C LEU A 18 -7.04 4.50 -7.57
N GLY A 19 -6.06 5.06 -6.86
CA GLY A 19 -5.11 6.03 -7.42
C GLY A 19 -4.02 5.41 -8.29
N ASP A 20 -4.00 4.08 -8.42
CA ASP A 20 -3.03 3.33 -9.22
C ASP A 20 -1.57 3.65 -8.86
N ALA A 21 -1.24 3.45 -7.58
CA ALA A 21 0.10 3.73 -7.08
C ALA A 21 1.16 2.86 -7.79
N GLU A 22 2.17 3.53 -8.37
CA GLU A 22 3.29 2.87 -9.05
C GLU A 22 4.19 2.10 -8.08
N LEU A 23 4.35 2.61 -6.86
CA LEU A 23 5.13 2.01 -5.79
C LEU A 23 4.38 2.15 -4.47
N ILE A 24 4.20 1.03 -3.78
CA ILE A 24 3.68 0.94 -2.43
C ILE A 24 4.79 0.39 -1.55
N THR A 25 4.90 0.95 -0.35
CA THR A 25 5.87 0.54 0.66
C THR A 25 5.15 0.36 1.99
N GLY A 26 5.05 -0.88 2.46
CA GLY A 26 4.54 -1.19 3.79
C GLY A 26 5.51 -0.80 4.89
N LEU A 27 5.00 -0.27 5.99
CA LEU A 27 5.77 0.05 7.19
C LEU A 27 5.42 -0.94 8.30
N ARG A 28 6.44 -1.52 8.93
CA ARG A 28 6.30 -2.41 10.09
C ARG A 28 6.95 -1.76 11.30
N ALA A 29 6.21 -1.66 12.40
CA ALA A 29 6.78 -1.25 13.69
C ALA A 29 7.31 -2.50 14.42
N LEU A 30 8.53 -2.42 14.94
CA LEU A 30 9.17 -3.44 15.76
C LEU A 30 9.48 -2.86 17.15
N GLY A 31 9.38 -3.70 18.18
CA GLY A 31 9.64 -3.31 19.57
C GLY A 31 8.46 -2.58 20.23
N GLU A 32 8.64 -2.23 21.50
CA GLU A 32 7.65 -1.51 22.29
C GLU A 32 8.24 -0.20 22.82
N ALA A 33 7.40 0.82 22.96
CA ALA A 33 7.72 2.10 23.60
C ALA A 33 9.01 2.77 23.07
N GLU A 34 9.96 3.12 23.94
CA GLU A 34 11.15 3.92 23.61
C GLU A 34 12.22 3.17 22.80
N GLU A 35 12.16 1.84 22.74
CA GLU A 35 13.07 1.01 21.93
C GLU A 35 12.48 0.64 20.56
N GLY A 36 11.26 1.12 20.28
CA GLY A 36 10.57 0.85 19.03
C GLY A 36 11.24 1.50 17.82
N HIS A 37 11.28 0.79 16.69
CA HIS A 37 11.69 1.35 15.41
C HIS A 37 10.79 0.88 14.27
N GLY A 38 10.78 1.66 13.20
CA GLY A 38 10.11 1.29 11.95
C GLY A 38 11.08 0.60 11.00
N GLU A 39 10.61 -0.42 10.32
CA GLU A 39 11.31 -1.03 9.19
C GLU A 39 10.41 -1.08 7.96
N ILE A 40 11.08 -1.23 6.81
CA ILE A 40 10.45 -1.40 5.52
C ILE A 40 10.82 -2.81 5.04
N PRO A 41 9.93 -3.79 5.20
CA PRO A 41 10.19 -5.14 4.72
C PRO A 41 10.23 -5.11 3.19
N VAL A 42 11.27 -5.71 2.60
CA VAL A 42 11.46 -5.70 1.13
C VAL A 42 10.30 -6.39 0.43
N GLU A 43 9.71 -7.40 1.06
CA GLU A 43 8.54 -8.14 0.59
C GLU A 43 7.24 -7.31 0.58
N TRP A 44 7.21 -6.16 1.27
CA TRP A 44 6.06 -5.24 1.29
C TRP A 44 6.29 -4.01 0.40
N MET A 45 7.28 -4.08 -0.49
CA MET A 45 7.61 -3.02 -1.43
C MET A 45 7.44 -3.49 -2.87
N GLY A 46 6.64 -2.77 -3.65
CA GLY A 46 6.42 -3.11 -5.05
C GLY A 46 5.24 -2.35 -5.66
N SER A 47 4.86 -2.72 -6.88
CA SER A 47 3.67 -2.16 -7.52
C SER A 47 2.39 -2.72 -6.88
N ILE A 48 1.27 -2.05 -7.17
CA ILE A 48 -0.07 -2.49 -6.77
C ILE A 48 -0.46 -3.90 -7.26
N ASP A 49 0.18 -4.39 -8.34
CA ASP A 49 -0.07 -5.71 -8.92
C ASP A 49 0.85 -6.81 -8.34
N ASP A 50 1.86 -6.45 -7.55
CA ASP A 50 2.67 -7.44 -6.84
C ASP A 50 1.81 -8.17 -5.82
N LYS A 51 1.88 -9.51 -5.82
CA LYS A 51 1.03 -10.35 -4.98
C LYS A 51 1.24 -10.09 -3.49
N ASN A 52 2.48 -9.92 -3.05
CA ASN A 52 2.79 -9.72 -1.63
C ASN A 52 2.34 -8.35 -1.18
N VAL A 53 2.57 -7.32 -2.00
CA VAL A 53 2.10 -5.95 -1.74
C VAL A 53 0.58 -5.90 -1.67
N ARG A 54 -0.10 -6.54 -2.63
CA ARG A 54 -1.56 -6.61 -2.62
C ARG A 54 -2.10 -7.28 -1.36
N LEU A 55 -1.56 -8.43 -0.98
CA LEU A 55 -1.97 -9.13 0.24
C LEU A 55 -1.74 -8.25 1.47
N ASN A 56 -0.60 -7.56 1.53
CA ASN A 56 -0.27 -6.63 2.60
C ASN A 56 -1.27 -5.45 2.69
N VAL A 57 -1.65 -4.88 1.55
CA VAL A 57 -2.66 -3.81 1.49
C VAL A 57 -4.04 -4.30 1.93
N GLU A 58 -4.45 -5.49 1.47
CA GLU A 58 -5.72 -6.11 1.87
C GLU A 58 -5.78 -6.39 3.39
N GLU A 59 -4.63 -6.71 4.01
CA GLU A 59 -4.53 -7.06 5.43
C GLU A 59 -4.38 -5.83 6.36
N ILE A 60 -3.55 -4.85 5.97
CA ILE A 60 -3.15 -3.75 6.87
C ILE A 60 -4.03 -2.51 6.69
N LEU A 61 -4.48 -2.21 5.47
CA LEU A 61 -5.22 -0.97 5.20
C LEU A 61 -6.73 -1.16 5.38
N GLU A 62 -7.38 -0.16 5.94
CA GLU A 62 -8.82 -0.16 6.12
C GLU A 62 -9.51 -0.18 4.74
N GLY A 63 -10.41 -1.16 4.56
CA GLY A 63 -11.13 -1.35 3.30
C GLY A 63 -10.26 -1.88 2.16
N GLY A 64 -9.11 -2.51 2.45
CA GLY A 64 -8.17 -3.01 1.45
C GLY A 64 -8.79 -3.92 0.42
N ARG A 65 -9.54 -4.92 0.87
CA ARG A 65 -10.23 -5.88 -0.01
C ARG A 65 -11.28 -5.21 -0.88
N GLU A 66 -12.11 -4.37 -0.28
CA GLU A 66 -13.16 -3.61 -0.95
C GLU A 66 -12.56 -2.68 -2.02
N ALA A 67 -11.42 -2.06 -1.75
CA ALA A 67 -10.74 -1.20 -2.71
C ALA A 67 -10.29 -1.97 -3.96
N PHE A 68 -9.78 -3.20 -3.81
CA PHE A 68 -9.42 -4.06 -4.95
C PHE A 68 -10.64 -4.56 -5.71
N GLU A 69 -11.74 -4.88 -5.02
CA GLU A 69 -13.02 -5.24 -5.67
C GLU A 69 -13.57 -4.07 -6.49
N ILE A 70 -13.50 -2.83 -5.96
CA ILE A 70 -13.87 -1.61 -6.68
C ILE A 70 -12.94 -1.39 -7.88
N ARG A 71 -11.62 -1.55 -7.72
CA ARG A 71 -10.63 -1.43 -8.81
C ARG A 71 -10.96 -2.41 -9.93
N ARG A 72 -11.26 -3.68 -9.59
CA ARG A 72 -11.71 -4.70 -10.55
C ARG A 72 -12.97 -4.28 -11.28
N ALA A 73 -14.00 -3.85 -10.55
CA ALA A 73 -15.28 -3.44 -11.13
C ALA A 73 -15.14 -2.21 -12.06
N LYS A 74 -14.26 -1.26 -11.72
CA LYS A 74 -14.06 -0.03 -12.51
C LYS A 74 -13.19 -0.24 -13.74
N TYR A 75 -12.15 -1.08 -13.65
CA TYR A 75 -11.07 -1.12 -14.63
C TYR A 75 -10.86 -2.49 -15.28
N GLY A 76 -11.52 -3.55 -14.79
CA GLY A 76 -11.48 -4.88 -15.39
C GLY A 76 -10.27 -5.75 -15.01
N PHE A 77 -9.54 -5.40 -13.95
CA PHE A 77 -8.39 -6.14 -13.43
C PHE A 77 -8.74 -7.15 -12.31
#